data_AF-A0A2L0LSY6-F1
#
_entry.id   AF-A0A2L0LSY6-F1
#
_cell.length_a   1.000
_cell.length_b   1.000
_cell.length_c   1.000
_cell.angle_alpha   90.00
_cell.angle_beta   90.00
_cell.angle_gamma   90.00
#
_symmetry.space_group_name_H-M   'P 1'
#
loop_
_entity.id
_entity.type
_entity.pdbx_description
1 polymer ?
#
loop_
_entity_poly.entity_id
_entity_poly.type
_entity_poly.pdbx_seq_one_letter_code
_entity_poly.pdbx_strand_id
1 'polypeptide(L)' 'MDPAVFEEWMMIILVTVLIAFMGFIVWDLAKKSKAGRFGTLILFFVLGLGVLAFIIKSVVVGFLEGV' A
#
# COMPACT_ATOMS: atom_id res chain seq x y z
N MET A 1 -4.86 26.46 6.60
CA MET A 1 -4.64 25.10 7.13
C MET A 1 -3.42 25.16 8.01
N ASP A 2 -3.46 24.54 9.18
CA ASP A 2 -2.25 24.28 9.96
C ASP A 2 -1.28 23.44 9.11
N PRO A 3 0.03 23.78 9.09
CA PRO A 3 1.01 23.06 8.27
C PRO A 3 1.07 21.57 8.62
N ALA A 4 0.90 21.20 9.89
CA ALA A 4 0.89 19.81 10.33
C ALA A 4 -0.24 18.98 9.70
N VAL A 5 -1.45 19.54 9.63
CA VAL A 5 -2.59 18.86 9.00
C VAL A 5 -2.34 18.71 7.50
N PHE A 6 -1.81 19.75 6.84
CA PHE A 6 -1.47 19.67 5.42
C PHE A 6 -0.43 18.58 5.13
N GLU A 7 0.61 18.47 5.96
CA GLU A 7 1.64 17.43 5.86
C GLU A 7 1.06 16.02 6.00
N GLU A 8 0.16 15.81 6.97
CA GLU A 8 -0.50 14.51 7.18
C GLU A 8 -1.33 14.09 5.95
N TRP A 9 -2.17 14.98 5.45
CA TRP A 9 -2.98 14.71 4.25
C TRP A 9 -2.11 14.41 3.03
N MET A 10 -1.03 15.17 2.82
CA MET A 10 -0.11 14.94 1.72
C MET A 10 0.59 13.58 1.82
N MET A 11 1.04 13.20 3.02
CA MET A 11 1.66 11.90 3.27
C MET A 11 0.70 10.75 2.96
N ILE A 12 -0.54 10.81 3.45
CA ILE A 12 -1.55 9.78 3.21
C ILE A 12 -1.84 9.67 1.70
N ILE A 13 -2.09 10.80 1.03
CA ILE A 13 -2.45 10.81 -0.39
C ILE A 13 -1.29 10.29 -1.25
N LEU A 14 -0.09 10.83 -1.09
CA LEU A 14 1.06 10.45 -1.94
C LEU A 14 1.46 8.99 -1.74
N VAL A 15 1.48 8.50 -0.49
CA VAL A 15 1.79 7.09 -0.21
C VAL A 15 0.70 6.17 -0.78
N THR A 16 -0.58 6.53 -0.66
CA THR A 16 -1.69 5.73 -1.22
C THR A 16 -1.61 5.67 -2.74
N VAL A 17 -1.32 6.79 -3.40
CA VAL A 17 -1.13 6.85 -4.86
C VAL A 17 0.06 5.98 -5.29
N LEU A 18 1.18 6.03 -4.55
CA LEU A 18 2.35 5.21 -4.84
C LEU A 18 2.03 3.71 -4.72
N ILE A 19 1.34 3.29 -3.66
CA ILE A 19 0.91 1.90 -3.45
C ILE A 19 0.00 1.44 -4.60
N ALA A 20 -0.95 2.27 -5.02
CA ALA A 20 -1.82 1.96 -6.16
C ALA A 20 -1.01 1.77 -7.46
N PHE A 21 -0.02 2.63 -7.70
CA PHE A 21 0.87 2.51 -8.85
C PHE A 21 1.73 1.23 -8.80
N MET A 22 2.22 0.84 -7.62
CA MET A 22 2.91 -0.44 -7.43
C MET A 22 1.98 -1.63 -7.73
N GLY A 23 0.73 -1.58 -7.30
CA GLY A 23 -0.28 -2.59 -7.64
C GLY A 23 -0.51 -2.70 -9.15
N PHE A 24 -0.58 -1.57 -9.85
CA PHE A 24 -0.68 -1.53 -11.31
C PHE A 24 0.54 -2.14 -12.00
N ILE A 25 1.76 -1.82 -11.53
CA ILE A 25 3.00 -2.41 -12.05
C ILE A 25 3.01 -3.92 -11.85
N VAL A 26 2.62 -4.42 -10.67
CA VAL A 26 2.59 -5.86 -10.39
C VAL A 26 1.58 -6.57 -11.28
N TRP A 27 0.43 -5.97 -11.54
CA TRP A 27 -0.56 -6.50 -12.49
C TRP A 27 -0.03 -6.57 -13.92
N ASP A 28 0.64 -5.50 -14.40
CA ASP A 28 1.28 -5.49 -15.72
C ASP A 28 2.42 -6.51 -15.82
N LEU A 29 3.26 -6.61 -14.79
CA LEU A 29 4.36 -7.57 -14.71
C LEU A 29 3.86 -9.01 -14.68
N ALA A 30 2.78 -9.29 -13.94
CA ALA A 30 2.20 -10.62 -13.87
C ALA A 30 1.65 -11.08 -15.23
N LYS A 31 1.06 -10.15 -16.00
CA LYS A 31 0.62 -10.41 -17.39
C LYS A 31 1.81 -10.60 -18.33
N LYS A 32 2.81 -9.71 -18.30
CA LYS A 32 4.01 -9.78 -19.17
C LYS A 32 4.87 -11.01 -18.90
N SER A 33 5.01 -11.41 -17.63
CA SER A 33 5.82 -12.56 -17.23
C SER A 33 5.12 -13.91 -17.43
N LYS A 34 3.91 -13.93 -18.01
CA LYS A 34 3.05 -15.14 -18.10
C LYS A 34 2.94 -15.84 -16.74
N ALA A 35 2.85 -15.07 -15.66
CA ALA A 35 2.66 -15.62 -14.33
C ALA A 35 1.33 -16.38 -14.34
N GLY A 36 1.40 -17.72 -14.31
CA GLY A 36 0.20 -18.57 -14.26
C GLY A 36 -0.66 -18.21 -13.05
N ARG A 37 -1.87 -18.78 -12.95
CA ARG A 37 -2.86 -18.45 -11.91
C ARG A 37 -2.28 -18.42 -10.48
N PHE A 38 -1.36 -19.33 -10.18
CA PHE A 38 -0.65 -19.38 -8.89
C PHE A 38 0.34 -18.21 -8.70
N GLY A 39 1.10 -17.86 -9.74
CA GLY A 39 2.07 -16.77 -9.69
C GLY A 39 1.39 -15.41 -9.55
N THR A 40 0.28 -15.18 -10.26
CA THR A 40 -0.53 -13.95 -10.11
C THR A 40 -1.10 -13.85 -8.70
N LEU A 41 -1.60 -14.95 -8.13
CA LEU A 41 -2.10 -15.00 -6.75
C LEU A 41 -1.04 -14.64 -5.72
N ILE A 42 0.15 -15.24 -5.82
CA ILE A 42 1.25 -14.97 -4.87
C ILE A 42 1.74 -13.52 -5.00
N LEU A 43 1.87 -12.99 -6.22
CA LEU A 43 2.26 -11.60 -6.46
C LEU A 43 1.28 -10.61 -5.82
N PHE A 44 -0.02 -10.86 -5.95
CA PHE A 44 -1.05 -10.06 -5.29
C PHE A 44 -1.09 -10.28 -3.78
N PHE A 45 -0.82 -11.50 -3.31
CA PHE A 45 -0.80 -11.82 -1.89
C PHE A 45 0.35 -11.12 -1.17
N VAL A 46 1.56 -11.14 -1.73
CA VAL A 46 2.72 -10.43 -1.16
C VAL A 46 2.50 -8.92 -1.15
N LEU A 47 1.98 -8.36 -2.25
CA LEU A 47 1.67 -6.93 -2.31
C LEU A 47 0.57 -6.56 -1.30
N GLY A 48 -0.49 -7.37 -1.22
CA GLY A 48 -1.57 -7.21 -0.26
C GLY A 48 -1.09 -7.31 1.19
N LEU A 49 -0.24 -8.29 1.51
CA LEU A 49 0.36 -8.42 2.84
C LEU A 49 1.21 -7.20 3.22
N GLY A 50 1.99 -6.65 2.29
CA GLY A 50 2.79 -5.45 2.54
C GLY A 50 1.92 -4.23 2.87
N VAL A 51 0.85 -4.01 2.10
CA VAL A 51 -0.11 -2.92 2.35
C VAL A 51 -0.88 -3.15 3.65
N LEU A 52 -1.29 -4.39 3.91
CA LEU A 52 -2.03 -4.75 5.11
C LEU A 52 -1.17 -4.58 6.37
N ALA A 53 0.10 -4.95 6.33
CA ALA A 53 1.06 -4.69 7.40
C ALA A 53 1.27 -3.19 7.64
N PHE A 54 1.34 -2.38 6.57
CA PHE A 54 1.43 -0.92 6.69
C PHE A 54 0.19 -0.32 7.37
N ILE A 55 -1.02 -0.76 6.99
CA ILE A 55 -2.26 -0.30 7.62
C ILE A 55 -2.32 -0.72 9.09
N ILE A 56 -2.03 -1.98 9.40
CA ILE A 56 -2.02 -2.46 10.79
C ILE A 56 -1.03 -1.66 11.62
N LYS A 57 0.18 -1.40 11.11
CA LYS A 57 1.16 -0.54 11.79
C LYS A 57 0.58 0.85 12.06
N SER A 58 0.01 1.51 11.07
CA SER A 58 -0.55 2.87 11.23
C SER A 58 -1.67 2.90 12.27
N VAL A 59 -2.53 1.88 12.27
CA VAL A 59 -3.62 1.75 13.25
C VAL A 59 -3.07 1.47 14.66
N VAL A 60 -2.11 0.55 14.80
CA VAL A 60 -1.48 0.22 16.09
C VAL A 60 -0.75 1.43 16.66
N VAL A 61 -0.01 2.17 15.83
CA VAL A 61 0.66 3.41 16.23
C VAL A 61 -0.37 4.46 16.66
N GLY A 62 -1.44 4.68 15.90
CA GLY A 62 -2.50 5.60 16.29
C GLY A 62 -3.20 5.22 17.61
N PHE A 63 -3.34 3.92 17.90
CA PHE A 63 -3.85 3.45 19.19
C PHE A 63 -2.83 3.58 20.34
N LEU A 64 -1.53 3.36 20.08
CA LEU A 64 -0.47 3.53 21.08
C LEU A 64 -0.21 4.99 21.42
N GLU A 65 -0.26 5.86 20.41
CA GLU A 65 -0.13 7.31 20.55
C GLU A 65 -1.41 7.94 21.11
N GLY A 66 -2.54 7.21 21.05
CA GLY A 66 -3.75 7.52 21.79
C GLY A 66 -4.52 8.70 21.23
N VAL A 67 -4.76 8.73 19.91
CA VAL A 67 -5.26 9.89 19.14
C VAL A 67 -4.29 11.07 19.16
#